data_AF-A0A066XV81-F1
#
_entry.id   AF-A0A066XV81-F1
#
_cell.length_a   1.000
_cell.length_b   1.000
_cell.length_c   1.000
_cell.angle_alpha   90.00
_cell.angle_beta   90.00
_cell.angle_gamma   90.00
#
_symmetry.space_group_name_H-M   'P 1'
#
loop_
_entity.id
_entity.type
_entity.pdbx_description
1 polymer ?
#
loop_
_entity_poly.entity_id
_entity_poly.type
_entity_poly.pdbx_seq_one_letter_code
_entity_poly.pdbx_strand_id
1 'polypeptide(L)'
;MSQTSTIVTASVAAAVTGLVAYAAYFDYQRRNKAEFRRELRRNERKQHRAEKETAQQETVRQRQAIKQAVDDAKDEGFPADVEQKEAYFLQQVSEGETLSADRQFKPSWKPSTKAIMVPFADSSDDIATRAVDAALAFYKGLKVYPTPGDLISIYDKTIPKPVLDVLAEMIAYDDTLQISQYQGGINADLSNMPTVGLD
;
A
#
# COMPACT_ATOMS: atom_id res chain seq x y z
N MET A 1 -12.36 -30.05 42.60
CA MET A 1 -11.75 -28.99 41.76
C MET A 1 -10.26 -28.74 42.05
N SER A 2 -9.64 -29.37 43.06
CA SER A 2 -8.19 -29.16 43.38
C SER A 2 -7.24 -29.85 42.40
N GLN A 3 -7.56 -31.06 41.93
CA GLN A 3 -6.67 -31.84 41.07
C GLN A 3 -6.47 -31.23 39.67
N THR A 4 -7.49 -30.60 39.08
CA THR A 4 -7.37 -29.93 37.78
C THR A 4 -6.47 -28.70 37.85
N SER A 5 -6.58 -27.91 38.93
CA SER A 5 -5.69 -26.78 39.18
C SER A 5 -4.23 -27.22 39.37
N THR A 6 -3.99 -28.35 40.05
CA THR A 6 -2.64 -28.91 40.22
C THR A 6 -2.03 -29.36 38.89
N ILE A 7 -2.79 -30.05 38.03
CA ILE A 7 -2.30 -30.51 36.72
C ILE A 7 -2.00 -29.33 35.78
N VAL A 8 -2.87 -28.32 35.76
CA VAL A 8 -2.64 -27.11 34.96
C VAL A 8 -1.42 -26.34 35.46
N THR A 9 -1.26 -26.19 36.77
CA THR A 9 -0.10 -25.49 37.35
C THR A 9 1.20 -26.24 37.07
N ALA A 10 1.20 -27.57 37.23
CA ALA A 10 2.37 -28.41 36.97
C ALA A 10 2.79 -28.39 35.49
N SER A 11 1.83 -28.41 34.56
CA SER A 11 2.11 -28.35 33.12
C SER A 11 2.62 -26.98 32.68
N VAL A 12 2.05 -25.89 33.19
CA VAL A 12 2.55 -24.52 32.95
C VAL A 12 3.96 -24.35 33.52
N ALA A 13 4.20 -24.83 34.74
CA ALA A 13 5.54 -24.79 35.35
C ALA A 13 6.57 -25.54 34.51
N ALA A 14 6.24 -26.75 34.05
CA ALA A 14 7.12 -27.55 33.18
C ALA A 14 7.41 -26.86 31.83
N ALA A 15 6.39 -26.25 31.21
CA ALA A 15 6.55 -25.53 29.95
C ALA A 15 7.47 -24.30 30.12
N VAL A 16 7.27 -23.51 31.17
CA VAL A 16 8.11 -22.34 31.47
C VAL A 16 9.55 -22.75 31.74
N THR A 17 9.78 -23.80 32.55
CA THR A 17 11.14 -24.34 32.78
C THR A 17 11.80 -24.80 31.49
N GLY A 18 11.06 -25.47 30.60
CA GLY A 18 11.53 -25.88 29.29
C GLY A 18 11.95 -24.69 28.41
N LEU A 19 11.17 -23.61 28.39
CA LEU A 19 11.50 -22.39 27.63
C LEU A 19 12.74 -21.68 28.19
N VAL A 20 12.88 -21.60 29.52
CA VAL A 20 14.05 -21.00 30.17
C VAL A 20 15.32 -21.82 29.89
N ALA A 21 15.23 -23.14 30.00
CA ALA A 21 16.33 -24.04 29.68
C ALA A 21 16.72 -23.93 28.19
N TYR A 22 15.74 -23.86 27.29
CA TYR A 22 15.97 -23.66 25.86
C TYR A 22 16.63 -22.31 25.57
N ALA A 23 16.21 -21.23 26.22
CA ALA A 23 16.83 -19.90 26.07
C ALA A 23 18.30 -19.91 26.51
N ALA A 24 18.62 -20.56 27.63
CA ALA A 24 20.00 -20.72 28.11
C ALA A 24 20.86 -21.56 27.14
N TYR A 25 20.32 -22.69 26.66
CA TYR A 25 20.96 -23.51 25.63
C TYR A 25 21.20 -22.72 24.34
N PHE A 26 20.22 -21.95 23.90
CA PHE A 26 20.28 -21.14 22.68
C PHE A 26 21.33 -20.01 22.79
N ASP A 27 21.44 -19.32 23.93
CA ASP A 27 22.49 -18.31 24.15
C ASP A 27 23.90 -18.94 24.19
N TYR A 28 24.03 -20.12 24.80
CA TYR A 28 25.28 -20.89 24.76
C TYR A 28 25.67 -21.28 23.32
N GLN A 29 24.71 -21.77 22.53
CA GLN A 29 24.89 -22.12 21.12
C GLN A 29 25.30 -20.87 20.29
N ARG A 30 24.68 -19.72 20.57
CA ARG A 30 24.95 -18.43 19.91
C ARG A 30 26.37 -17.92 20.15
N ARG A 31 26.94 -18.13 21.35
CA ARG A 31 28.27 -17.60 21.70
C ARG A 31 29.41 -18.53 21.28
N ASN A 32 29.22 -19.84 21.36
CA ASN A 32 30.32 -20.80 21.25
C ASN A 32 30.53 -21.43 19.85
N LYS A 33 29.54 -21.36 18.94
CA LYS A 33 29.65 -21.99 17.60
C LYS A 33 29.75 -20.95 16.48
N ALA A 34 30.83 -21.01 15.69
CA ALA A 34 31.05 -20.08 14.57
C ALA A 34 30.04 -20.25 13.43
N GLU A 35 29.74 -21.49 13.04
CA GLU A 35 28.78 -21.80 11.96
C GLU A 35 27.35 -21.37 12.31
N PHE A 36 26.90 -21.62 13.54
CA PHE A 36 25.58 -21.21 14.01
C PHE A 36 25.35 -19.69 13.94
N ARG A 37 26.39 -18.87 14.22
CA ARG A 37 26.31 -17.41 14.04
C ARG A 37 26.22 -17.01 12.57
N ARG A 38 26.92 -17.73 11.68
CA ARG A 38 26.89 -17.49 10.23
C ARG A 38 25.50 -17.82 9.66
N GLU A 39 24.91 -18.93 10.10
CA GLU A 39 23.56 -19.34 9.76
C GLU A 39 22.51 -18.33 10.23
N LEU A 40 22.61 -17.84 11.48
CA LEU A 40 21.68 -16.82 11.99
C LEU A 40 21.71 -15.55 11.14
N ARG A 41 22.91 -15.04 10.83
CA ARG A 41 23.08 -13.87 9.94
C ARG A 41 22.59 -14.14 8.51
N ARG A 42 22.79 -15.36 7.99
CA ARG A 42 22.31 -15.76 6.66
C ARG A 42 20.78 -15.81 6.64
N ASN A 43 20.15 -16.33 7.68
CA ASN A 43 18.70 -16.41 7.80
C ASN A 43 18.07 -15.03 8.00
N GLU A 44 18.64 -14.17 8.85
CA GLU A 44 18.21 -12.76 8.98
C GLU A 44 18.32 -12.01 7.64
N ARG A 45 19.43 -12.18 6.91
CA ARG A 45 19.59 -11.58 5.58
C ARG A 45 18.60 -12.15 4.56
N LYS A 46 18.29 -13.44 4.63
CA LYS A 46 17.28 -14.08 3.77
C LYS A 46 15.88 -13.56 4.10
N GLN A 47 15.54 -13.41 5.37
CA GLN A 47 14.25 -12.87 5.80
C GLN A 47 14.09 -11.42 5.36
N HIS A 48 15.09 -10.57 5.58
CA HIS A 48 15.04 -9.18 5.13
C HIS A 48 15.05 -9.05 3.59
N ARG A 49 15.69 -9.97 2.87
CA ARG A 49 15.58 -10.04 1.40
C ARG A 49 14.19 -10.49 0.97
N ALA A 50 13.63 -11.50 1.60
CA ALA A 50 12.30 -12.01 1.33
C ALA A 50 11.23 -10.95 1.64
N GLU A 51 11.34 -10.22 2.75
CA GLU A 51 10.42 -9.12 3.11
C GLU A 51 10.51 -7.96 2.10
N LYS A 52 11.72 -7.62 1.64
CA LYS A 52 11.90 -6.64 0.56
C LYS A 52 11.30 -7.13 -0.76
N GLU A 53 11.49 -8.41 -1.08
CA GLU A 53 10.95 -9.01 -2.29
C GLU A 53 9.42 -9.09 -2.23
N THR A 54 8.81 -9.44 -1.09
CA THR A 54 7.36 -9.44 -0.92
C THR A 54 6.81 -8.02 -0.99
N ALA A 55 7.45 -7.03 -0.36
CA ALA A 55 7.02 -5.62 -0.47
C ALA A 55 7.14 -5.10 -1.92
N GLN A 56 8.20 -5.48 -2.65
CA GLN A 56 8.34 -5.16 -4.07
C GLN A 56 7.28 -5.88 -4.92
N GLN A 57 6.99 -7.14 -4.63
CA GLN A 57 5.94 -7.89 -5.33
C GLN A 57 4.55 -7.30 -5.06
N GLU A 58 4.26 -6.88 -3.82
CA GLU A 58 3.01 -6.23 -3.44
C GLU A 58 2.82 -4.91 -4.19
N THR A 59 3.85 -4.06 -4.21
CA THR A 59 3.80 -2.82 -5.00
C THR A 59 3.57 -3.09 -6.48
N VAL A 60 4.30 -4.04 -7.08
CA VAL A 60 4.10 -4.43 -8.49
C VAL A 60 2.70 -4.98 -8.74
N ARG A 61 2.15 -5.80 -7.83
CA ARG A 61 0.78 -6.34 -7.93
C ARG A 61 -0.27 -5.23 -7.84
N GLN A 62 -0.09 -4.27 -6.93
CA GLN A 62 -0.95 -3.10 -6.82
C GLN A 62 -0.93 -2.29 -8.12
N ARG A 63 0.26 -2.03 -8.67
CA ARG A 63 0.40 -1.37 -9.98
C ARG A 63 -0.31 -2.11 -11.11
N GLN A 64 -0.20 -3.44 -11.11
CA GLN A 64 -0.87 -4.29 -12.11
C GLN A 64 -2.39 -4.22 -11.98
N ALA A 65 -2.93 -4.26 -10.76
CA ALA A 65 -4.36 -4.12 -10.51
C ALA A 65 -4.89 -2.75 -10.97
N ILE A 66 -4.15 -1.67 -10.69
CA ILE A 66 -4.50 -0.32 -11.16
C ILE A 66 -4.55 -0.26 -12.68
N LYS A 67 -3.57 -0.86 -13.37
CA LYS A 67 -3.53 -0.91 -14.84
C LYS A 67 -4.70 -1.67 -15.43
N GLN A 68 -4.99 -2.85 -14.87
CA GLN A 68 -6.14 -3.67 -15.30
C GLN A 68 -7.44 -2.89 -15.16
N ALA A 69 -7.65 -2.21 -14.04
CA ALA A 69 -8.86 -1.42 -13.83
C ALA A 69 -8.97 -0.23 -14.80
N VAL A 70 -7.85 0.39 -15.18
CA VAL A 70 -7.83 1.44 -16.21
C VAL A 70 -8.15 0.88 -17.60
N ASP A 71 -7.60 -0.29 -17.94
CA ASP A 71 -7.88 -0.95 -19.21
C ASP A 71 -9.34 -1.38 -19.30
N ASP A 72 -9.90 -1.97 -18.24
CA ASP A 72 -11.32 -2.31 -18.14
C ASP A 72 -12.21 -1.07 -18.33
N ALA A 73 -11.85 0.06 -17.71
CA ALA A 73 -12.58 1.33 -17.87
C ALA A 73 -12.48 1.91 -19.29
N LYS A 74 -11.40 1.64 -20.02
CA LYS A 74 -11.26 2.04 -21.44
C LYS A 74 -12.10 1.14 -22.34
N ASP A 75 -12.17 -0.16 -22.04
CA ASP A 75 -12.93 -1.16 -22.79
C ASP A 75 -14.45 -0.94 -22.67
N GLU A 76 -14.93 -0.44 -21.53
CA GLU A 76 -16.33 0.02 -21.36
C GLU A 76 -16.74 1.10 -22.36
N GLY A 77 -15.77 1.89 -22.84
CA GLY A 77 -16.00 3.00 -23.76
C GLY A 77 -16.60 4.23 -23.09
N PHE A 78 -16.51 5.37 -23.80
CA PHE A 78 -16.98 6.67 -23.31
C PHE A 78 -18.13 7.20 -24.19
N PRO A 79 -19.11 7.92 -23.61
CA PRO A 79 -20.17 8.53 -24.39
C PRO A 79 -19.59 9.51 -25.43
N ALA A 80 -20.09 9.46 -26.67
CA ALA A 80 -19.61 10.32 -27.74
C ALA A 80 -20.30 11.69 -27.76
N ASP A 81 -21.58 11.72 -27.36
CA ASP A 81 -22.43 12.91 -27.38
C ASP A 81 -22.14 13.88 -26.23
N VAL A 82 -22.28 15.18 -26.48
CA VAL A 82 -21.91 16.24 -25.53
C VAL A 82 -22.79 16.22 -24.29
N GLU A 83 -24.11 16.08 -24.48
CA GLU A 83 -25.07 16.03 -23.38
C GLU A 83 -24.84 14.80 -22.48
N GLN A 84 -24.57 13.65 -23.11
CA GLN A 84 -24.26 12.41 -22.38
C GLN A 84 -22.91 12.47 -21.66
N LYS A 85 -21.91 13.17 -22.22
CA LYS A 85 -20.61 13.40 -21.56
C LYS A 85 -20.75 14.23 -20.30
N GLU A 86 -21.54 15.29 -20.33
CA GLU A 86 -21.79 16.11 -19.14
C GLU A 86 -22.51 15.32 -18.04
N ALA A 87 -23.53 14.54 -18.40
CA ALA A 87 -24.23 13.68 -17.45
C ALA A 87 -23.30 12.61 -16.85
N TYR A 88 -22.51 11.95 -17.70
CA TYR A 88 -21.53 10.95 -17.28
C TYR A 88 -20.46 11.56 -16.36
N PHE A 89 -19.95 12.74 -16.71
CA PHE A 89 -19.00 13.49 -15.90
C PHE A 89 -19.54 13.76 -14.49
N LEU A 90 -20.75 14.32 -14.38
CA LEU A 90 -21.36 14.62 -13.09
C LEU A 90 -21.61 13.37 -12.25
N GLN A 91 -22.05 12.27 -12.89
CA GLN A 91 -22.21 10.99 -12.23
C GLN A 91 -20.88 10.48 -11.65
N GLN A 92 -19.82 10.47 -12.47
CA GLN A 92 -18.50 9.98 -12.07
C GLN A 92 -17.87 10.84 -10.96
N VAL A 93 -18.03 12.16 -11.02
CA VAL A 93 -17.56 13.06 -9.95
C VAL A 93 -18.32 12.78 -8.64
N SER A 94 -19.65 12.65 -8.71
CA SER A 94 -20.46 12.36 -7.51
C SER A 94 -20.13 11.00 -6.89
N GLU A 95 -19.89 9.99 -7.72
CA GLU A 95 -19.48 8.65 -7.27
C GLU A 95 -18.09 8.68 -6.63
N GLY A 96 -17.11 9.33 -7.29
CA GLY A 96 -15.77 9.51 -6.76
C GLY A 96 -15.74 10.31 -5.45
N GLU A 97 -16.55 11.35 -5.32
CA GLU A 97 -16.72 12.11 -4.08
C GLU A 97 -17.33 11.25 -2.97
N THR A 98 -18.31 10.40 -3.27
CA THR A 98 -18.94 9.51 -2.29
C THR A 98 -17.95 8.46 -1.78
N LEU A 99 -17.13 7.89 -2.69
CA LEU A 99 -16.12 6.89 -2.35
C LEU A 99 -14.93 7.49 -1.58
N SER A 100 -14.58 8.75 -1.86
CA SER A 100 -13.48 9.48 -1.22
C SER A 100 -13.88 10.27 0.03
N ALA A 101 -15.18 10.49 0.27
CA ALA A 101 -15.71 11.23 1.42
C ALA A 101 -15.46 10.54 2.77
N ASP A 102 -15.08 9.26 2.77
CA ASP A 102 -14.91 8.52 4.00
C ASP A 102 -13.66 8.99 4.77
N ARG A 103 -13.92 9.71 5.86
CA ARG A 103 -12.94 10.44 6.68
C ARG A 103 -11.97 9.56 7.49
N GLN A 104 -11.85 8.28 7.15
CA GLN A 104 -10.89 7.36 7.77
C GLN A 104 -9.53 7.34 7.08
N PHE A 105 -9.31 8.18 6.07
CA PHE A 105 -8.00 8.37 5.44
C PHE A 105 -7.01 9.18 6.31
N LYS A 106 -6.85 8.79 7.58
CA LYS A 106 -5.70 9.17 8.39
C LYS A 106 -4.81 7.95 8.60
N PRO A 107 -3.78 7.73 7.76
CA PRO A 107 -2.66 6.93 8.20
C PRO A 107 -1.90 7.74 9.25
N SER A 108 -2.34 7.69 10.52
CA SER A 108 -1.54 8.17 11.64
C SER A 108 -0.46 7.15 11.97
N TRP A 109 0.36 6.80 10.99
CA TRP A 109 1.53 5.98 11.21
C TRP A 109 2.77 6.81 10.93
N LYS A 110 3.42 7.28 12.00
CA LYS A 110 4.81 7.68 11.96
C LYS A 110 5.65 6.44 12.23
N PRO A 111 6.56 6.03 11.33
CA PRO A 111 7.48 4.94 11.62
C PRO A 111 8.56 5.46 12.56
N SER A 112 8.34 5.34 13.86
CA SER A 112 9.48 5.35 14.79
C SER A 112 9.19 4.48 15.99
N THR A 113 10.01 3.42 16.06
CA THR A 113 10.32 2.63 17.25
C THR A 113 9.17 1.91 17.95
N LYS A 114 9.10 0.59 17.72
CA LYS A 114 8.56 -0.41 18.67
C LYS A 114 7.21 -0.05 19.30
N ALA A 115 6.17 0.05 18.48
CA ALA A 115 4.81 -0.10 18.99
C ALA A 115 4.38 -1.55 18.81
N ILE A 116 4.00 -2.18 19.92
CA ILE A 116 3.26 -3.44 19.94
C ILE A 116 2.07 -3.28 18.99
N MET A 117 2.01 -4.12 17.97
CA MET A 117 0.90 -4.22 17.04
C MET A 117 -0.36 -4.61 17.82
N VAL A 118 -1.21 -3.63 18.10
CA VAL A 118 -2.57 -3.84 18.62
C VAL A 118 -3.47 -4.01 17.40
N PRO A 119 -4.33 -5.04 17.35
CA PRO A 119 -5.21 -5.25 16.22
C PRO A 119 -6.39 -4.28 16.33
N PHE A 120 -6.27 -3.10 15.73
CA PHE A 120 -7.44 -2.42 15.20
C PHE A 120 -7.50 -2.82 13.73
N ALA A 121 -8.30 -3.86 13.47
CA ALA A 121 -8.54 -4.42 12.14
C ALA A 121 -9.42 -3.45 11.33
N ASP A 122 -8.83 -2.34 10.91
CA ASP A 122 -9.31 -1.63 9.73
C ASP A 122 -8.43 -2.11 8.57
N SER A 123 -9.02 -2.91 7.70
CA SER A 123 -8.38 -3.62 6.58
C SER A 123 -7.71 -2.61 5.66
N SER A 124 -6.38 -2.52 5.72
CA SER A 124 -5.57 -1.73 4.77
C SER A 124 -5.92 -2.01 3.31
N ASP A 125 -6.40 -3.23 3.05
CA ASP A 125 -6.83 -3.71 1.75
C ASP A 125 -8.13 -3.04 1.28
N ASP A 126 -9.07 -2.73 2.19
CA ASP A 126 -10.33 -2.06 1.85
C ASP A 126 -10.11 -0.57 1.55
N ILE A 127 -9.20 0.08 2.25
CA ILE A 127 -8.83 1.48 2.01
C ILE A 127 -8.16 1.63 0.64
N ALA A 128 -7.23 0.73 0.30
CA ALA A 128 -6.56 0.73 -0.99
C ALA A 128 -7.55 0.46 -2.13
N THR A 129 -8.46 -0.51 -1.97
CA THR A 129 -9.48 -0.84 -2.97
C THR A 129 -10.42 0.35 -3.21
N ARG A 130 -10.92 0.99 -2.14
CA ARG A 130 -11.78 2.17 -2.26
C ARG A 130 -11.05 3.38 -2.85
N ALA A 131 -9.77 3.53 -2.57
CA ALA A 131 -8.95 4.58 -3.19
C ALA A 131 -8.79 4.35 -4.70
N VAL A 132 -8.64 3.09 -5.13
CA VAL A 132 -8.63 2.71 -6.54
C VAL A 132 -9.98 2.98 -7.19
N ASP A 133 -11.09 2.57 -6.58
CA ASP A 133 -12.43 2.80 -7.13
C ASP A 133 -12.77 4.29 -7.24
N ALA A 134 -12.44 5.08 -6.21
CA ALA A 134 -12.60 6.53 -6.24
C ALA A 134 -11.74 7.17 -7.36
N ALA A 135 -10.47 6.74 -7.48
CA ALA A 135 -9.57 7.23 -8.50
C ALA A 135 -10.06 6.87 -9.92
N LEU A 136 -10.64 5.68 -10.12
CA LEU A 136 -11.25 5.29 -11.40
C LEU A 136 -12.37 6.24 -11.81
N ALA A 137 -13.24 6.61 -10.87
CA ALA A 137 -14.33 7.55 -11.14
C ALA A 137 -13.79 8.93 -11.54
N PHE A 138 -12.77 9.45 -10.85
CA PHE A 138 -12.12 10.71 -11.22
C PHE A 138 -11.36 10.63 -12.55
N TYR A 139 -10.73 9.50 -12.86
CA TYR A 139 -10.08 9.24 -14.14
C TYR A 139 -11.11 9.24 -15.30
N LYS A 140 -12.25 8.57 -15.11
CA LYS A 140 -13.38 8.58 -16.06
C LYS A 140 -13.90 10.01 -16.28
N GLY A 141 -13.98 10.82 -15.24
CA GLY A 141 -14.32 12.24 -15.33
C GLY A 141 -13.30 13.06 -16.14
N LEU A 142 -12.00 12.86 -15.90
CA LEU A 142 -10.92 13.51 -16.66
C LEU A 142 -10.96 13.16 -18.15
N LYS A 143 -11.37 11.94 -18.50
CA LYS A 143 -11.44 11.47 -19.89
C LYS A 143 -12.48 12.18 -20.74
N VAL A 144 -13.62 12.50 -20.16
CA VAL A 144 -14.74 13.14 -20.88
C VAL A 144 -14.66 14.66 -20.85
N TYR A 145 -13.77 15.22 -20.04
CA TYR A 145 -13.61 16.67 -19.86
C TYR A 145 -12.73 17.30 -20.94
N PRO A 146 -13.12 18.45 -21.53
CA PRO A 146 -12.38 19.05 -22.64
C PRO A 146 -11.01 19.62 -22.25
N THR A 147 -10.84 20.10 -21.01
CA THR A 147 -9.57 20.68 -20.51
C THR A 147 -9.10 19.98 -19.23
N PRO A 148 -8.55 18.76 -19.30
CA PRO A 148 -8.22 17.96 -18.11
C PRO A 148 -7.23 18.65 -17.15
N GLY A 149 -6.43 19.60 -17.64
CA GLY A 149 -5.49 20.42 -16.85
C GLY A 149 -6.16 21.32 -15.80
N ASP A 150 -7.34 21.86 -16.10
CA ASP A 150 -8.08 22.69 -15.13
C ASP A 150 -8.69 21.81 -14.04
N LEU A 151 -9.22 20.65 -14.44
CA LEU A 151 -9.90 19.72 -13.55
C LEU A 151 -8.95 19.09 -12.54
N ILE A 152 -7.74 18.70 -12.96
CA ILE A 152 -6.72 18.16 -12.04
C ILE A 152 -6.29 19.20 -10.98
N SER A 153 -6.30 20.50 -11.32
CA SER A 153 -5.96 21.58 -10.39
C SER A 153 -7.00 21.79 -9.28
N ILE A 154 -8.26 21.41 -9.56
CA ILE A 154 -9.35 21.42 -8.58
C ILE A 154 -9.24 20.17 -7.70
N TYR A 155 -9.02 19.02 -8.32
CA TYR A 155 -8.84 17.74 -7.64
C TYR A 155 -7.72 17.74 -6.61
N ASP A 156 -6.57 18.36 -6.93
CA ASP A 156 -5.45 18.52 -6.00
C ASP A 156 -5.84 19.26 -4.70
N LYS A 157 -6.85 20.12 -4.76
CA LYS A 157 -7.31 20.93 -3.61
C LYS A 157 -8.43 20.26 -2.83
N THR A 158 -9.28 19.49 -3.51
CA THR A 158 -10.53 18.97 -2.92
C THR A 158 -10.46 17.50 -2.54
N ILE A 159 -9.61 16.71 -3.21
CA ILE A 159 -9.55 15.25 -3.05
C ILE A 159 -8.45 14.86 -2.03
N PRO A 160 -8.66 13.83 -1.20
CA PRO A 160 -7.62 13.29 -0.32
C PRO A 160 -6.37 12.84 -1.10
N LYS A 161 -5.18 13.19 -0.59
CA LYS A 161 -3.87 12.80 -1.17
C LYS A 161 -3.77 11.33 -1.61
N PRO A 162 -4.29 10.36 -0.85
CA PRO A 162 -4.08 8.97 -1.21
C PRO A 162 -4.89 8.52 -2.43
N VAL A 163 -6.01 9.17 -2.72
CA VAL A 163 -6.75 8.97 -3.99
C VAL A 163 -6.00 9.66 -5.13
N LEU A 164 -5.41 10.84 -4.88
CA LEU A 164 -4.58 11.55 -5.86
C LEU A 164 -3.31 10.77 -6.24
N ASP A 165 -2.68 10.08 -5.28
CA ASP A 165 -1.48 9.26 -5.54
C ASP A 165 -1.83 8.10 -6.49
N VAL A 166 -2.97 7.44 -6.28
CA VAL A 166 -3.47 6.37 -7.17
C VAL A 166 -3.90 6.93 -8.52
N LEU A 167 -4.59 8.07 -8.54
CA LEU A 167 -4.99 8.75 -9.78
C LEU A 167 -3.77 9.18 -10.62
N ALA A 168 -2.71 9.68 -9.98
CA ALA A 168 -1.46 10.03 -10.63
C ALA A 168 -0.80 8.80 -11.26
N GLU A 169 -0.88 7.64 -10.61
CA GLU A 169 -0.41 6.38 -11.17
C GLU A 169 -1.24 5.95 -12.40
N MET A 170 -2.57 6.08 -12.35
CA MET A 170 -3.46 5.82 -13.50
C MET A 170 -3.15 6.75 -14.68
N ILE A 171 -2.93 8.04 -14.40
CA ILE A 171 -2.56 9.05 -15.40
C ILE A 171 -1.20 8.73 -16.02
N ALA A 172 -0.20 8.35 -15.21
CA ALA A 172 1.13 8.00 -15.72
C ALA A 172 1.14 6.75 -16.60
N TYR A 173 0.13 5.89 -16.47
CA TYR A 173 -0.08 4.76 -17.38
C TYR A 173 -0.79 5.15 -18.67
N ASP A 174 -1.58 6.23 -18.66
CA ASP A 174 -2.40 6.66 -19.78
C ASP A 174 -1.94 7.97 -20.43
N ASP A 175 -1.03 7.85 -21.39
CA ASP A 175 -0.48 8.96 -22.17
C ASP A 175 -1.51 9.72 -23.02
N THR A 176 -2.73 9.18 -23.17
CA THR A 176 -3.78 9.84 -23.98
C THR A 176 -4.42 11.03 -23.26
N LEU A 177 -4.18 11.20 -21.95
CA LEU A 177 -4.50 12.43 -21.23
C LEU A 177 -3.37 13.44 -21.44
N GLN A 178 -3.61 14.48 -22.24
CA GLN A 178 -2.63 15.56 -22.45
C GLN A 178 -2.51 16.47 -21.23
N ILE A 179 -1.87 15.96 -20.18
CA ILE A 179 -1.60 16.68 -18.92
C ILE A 179 -0.24 17.36 -19.06
N SER A 180 -0.03 18.11 -20.15
CA SER A 180 1.26 18.74 -20.46
C SER A 180 1.58 19.94 -19.55
N GLN A 181 0.60 20.43 -18.78
CA GLN A 181 0.74 21.61 -17.92
C GLN A 181 0.72 21.32 -16.41
N TYR A 182 0.48 20.07 -15.97
CA TYR A 182 0.42 19.75 -14.54
C TYR A 182 1.75 19.16 -14.05
N GLN A 183 2.68 20.04 -13.69
CA GLN A 183 3.81 19.70 -12.81
C GLN A 183 3.32 19.72 -11.35
N GLY A 184 2.47 18.76 -10.98
CA GLY A 184 2.18 18.47 -9.58
C GLY A 184 3.45 17.90 -8.94
N GLY A 185 3.96 18.56 -7.90
CA GLY A 185 5.22 18.26 -7.21
C GLY A 185 5.27 16.92 -6.48
N ILE A 186 5.08 15.82 -7.19
CA ILE A 186 5.62 14.53 -6.78
C ILE A 186 7.11 14.63 -7.09
N ASN A 187 7.90 14.75 -6.03
CA ASN A 187 9.36 14.70 -6.11
C ASN A 187 9.76 13.38 -6.79
N ALA A 188 9.92 13.41 -8.10
CA ALA A 188 10.81 12.53 -8.83
C ALA A 188 12.23 12.91 -8.41
N ASP A 189 12.59 12.58 -7.17
CA ASP A 189 13.97 12.43 -6.73
C ASP A 189 14.55 11.13 -7.33
N LEU A 190 14.30 10.91 -8.63
CA LEU A 190 14.95 9.90 -9.46
C LEU A 190 16.31 10.41 -9.97
N SER A 191 16.57 11.71 -9.86
CA SER A 191 17.81 12.36 -10.28
C SER A 191 18.94 12.32 -9.23
N ASN A 192 18.65 11.95 -7.97
CA ASN A 192 19.67 11.78 -6.92
C ASN A 192 20.00 10.32 -6.58
N MET A 193 19.60 9.34 -7.40
CA MET A 193 20.05 7.97 -7.16
C MET A 193 21.55 7.88 -7.47
N PRO A 194 22.43 7.57 -6.50
CA PRO A 194 23.85 7.37 -6.80
C PRO A 194 23.96 6.18 -7.76
N THR A 195 24.46 6.46 -8.96
CA THR A 195 24.89 5.46 -9.93
C THR A 195 25.94 4.59 -9.25
N VAL A 196 25.53 3.40 -8.80
CA VAL A 196 26.45 2.37 -8.33
C VAL A 196 27.28 1.90 -9.53
N GLY A 197 28.46 2.51 -9.67
CA GLY A 197 29.46 2.12 -10.66
C GLY A 197 29.79 0.64 -10.48
N LEU A 198 29.59 -0.11 -11.56
CA LEU A 198 30.18 -1.42 -11.76
C LEU A 198 31.58 -1.19 -12.33
N ASP A 199 32.57 -1.07 -11.44
CA ASP A 199 33.98 -1.35 -11.70
C ASP A 199 34.60 -1.95 -10.42
#